data_AF-X6LRX4-F1
#
_entry.id   AF-X6LRX4-F1
#
_cell.length_a   1.000
_cell.length_b   1.000
_cell.length_c   1.000
_cell.angle_alpha   90.00
_cell.angle_beta   90.00
_cell.angle_gamma   90.00
#
_symmetry.space_group_name_H-M   'P 1'
#
loop_
_entity.id
_entity.type
_entity.pdbx_description
1 polymer ?
#
loop_
_entity_poly.entity_id
_entity_poly.type
_entity_poly.pdbx_seq_one_letter_code
_entity_poly.pdbx_strand_id
1 'polypeptide(L)'
;MSKVEEKKMTKEPELEVSLGRSCFSKECLYFQNRSAQLHIEDVQVTCPLQFEHDSQISNEEGEGSEKVTCDFKGQIKDLDSHLKNSCPLKFVDCWYKSFGCDYNCHKQKLQKHLISKLKFHFDLIVTFLDSLKQTIQLYQV
;
A
#
# COMPACT_ATOMS: atom_id res chain seq x y z
N MET A 1 61.71 21.04 29.43
CA MET A 1 61.33 22.10 28.47
C MET A 1 61.03 21.44 27.13
N SER A 2 59.75 21.17 26.83
CA SER A 2 59.30 20.78 25.50
C SER A 2 57.90 21.34 25.31
N LYS A 3 57.78 22.28 24.36
CA LYS A 3 56.54 22.89 23.90
C LYS A 3 55.63 21.82 23.30
N VAL A 4 54.34 21.85 23.64
CA VAL A 4 53.28 21.30 22.79
C VAL A 4 52.41 22.48 22.36
N GLU A 5 52.46 22.76 21.07
CA GLU A 5 51.59 23.73 20.40
C GLU A 5 50.23 23.07 20.13
N GLU A 6 49.18 23.50 20.82
CA GLU A 6 47.81 23.19 20.39
C GLU A 6 47.38 24.20 19.32
N LYS A 7 47.37 23.74 18.07
CA LYS A 7 46.82 24.47 16.93
C LYS A 7 45.30 24.45 16.99
N LYS A 8 44.75 25.66 17.16
CA LYS A 8 43.37 26.09 16.91
C LYS A 8 42.86 25.56 15.56
N MET A 9 41.91 24.63 15.58
CA MET A 9 41.14 24.26 14.40
C MET A 9 39.89 25.15 14.31
N THR A 10 39.94 26.06 13.35
CA THR A 10 38.92 27.01 12.94
C THR A 10 37.60 26.33 12.58
N LYS A 11 36.50 26.86 13.13
CA LYS A 11 35.13 26.63 12.67
C LYS A 11 34.91 27.34 11.34
N GLU A 12 34.21 26.69 10.41
CA GLU A 12 33.15 27.20 9.51
C GLU A 12 33.01 26.31 8.24
N PRO A 13 31.89 26.35 7.49
CA PRO A 13 30.55 26.81 7.84
C PRO A 13 29.50 25.69 7.66
N GLU A 14 28.39 25.81 8.37
CA GLU A 14 27.20 24.97 8.16
C GLU A 14 26.56 25.34 6.82
N LEU A 15 26.71 24.47 5.83
CA LEU A 15 25.93 24.55 4.60
C LEU A 15 24.53 24.01 4.91
N GLU A 16 23.61 24.88 5.34
CA GLU A 16 22.19 24.55 5.43
C GLU A 16 21.67 24.23 4.01
N VAL A 17 21.69 22.95 3.65
CA VAL A 17 20.92 22.42 2.52
C VAL A 17 19.62 21.89 3.10
N SER A 18 18.67 22.78 3.25
CA SER A 18 17.27 22.45 3.50
C SER A 18 16.69 21.79 2.25
N LEU A 19 16.73 20.45 2.14
CA LEU A 19 16.00 19.73 1.10
C LEU A 19 15.57 18.32 1.54
N GLY A 20 14.24 18.11 1.59
CA GLY A 20 13.60 16.81 1.39
C GLY A 20 13.38 15.97 2.64
N ARG A 21 12.19 16.06 3.24
CA ARG A 21 11.66 14.99 4.10
C ARG A 21 10.92 13.98 3.23
N SER A 22 11.37 12.73 3.23
CA SER A 22 10.49 11.56 3.29
C SER A 22 11.27 10.29 3.66
N CYS A 23 11.67 10.17 4.93
CA CYS A 23 11.81 8.83 5.51
C CYS A 23 10.42 8.36 5.97
N PHE A 24 10.07 7.11 5.70
CA PHE A 24 8.80 6.50 6.14
C PHE A 24 8.72 6.25 7.66
N SER A 25 9.78 6.52 8.42
CA SER A 25 9.77 6.48 9.90
C SER A 25 9.98 7.89 10.49
N LYS A 26 9.24 8.19 11.56
CA LYS A 26 9.26 9.50 12.25
C LYS A 26 10.57 9.79 13.03
N GLU A 27 11.49 8.84 13.10
CA GLU A 27 12.78 8.94 13.81
C GLU A 27 13.95 8.47 12.93
N CYS A 28 13.96 8.88 11.67
CA CYS A 28 15.05 8.58 10.75
C CYS A 28 16.26 9.49 11.03
N LEU A 29 17.33 8.94 11.62
CA LEU A 29 18.59 9.65 11.90
C LEU A 29 19.55 9.71 10.69
N TYR A 30 19.16 9.14 9.54
CA TYR A 30 20.02 9.03 8.37
C TYR A 30 19.80 10.18 7.40
N PHE A 31 20.91 10.79 6.96
CA PHE A 31 20.92 11.82 5.92
C PHE A 31 20.49 11.22 4.57
N GLN A 32 19.55 11.86 3.89
CA GLN A 32 19.12 11.42 2.56
C GLN A 32 20.23 11.69 1.55
N ASN A 33 20.80 10.62 0.98
CA ASN A 33 21.73 10.74 -0.14
C ASN A 33 20.95 10.79 -1.45
N ARG A 34 20.84 12.00 -2.03
CA ARG A 34 20.10 12.23 -3.28
C ARG A 34 20.62 11.39 -4.45
N SER A 35 21.93 11.21 -4.57
CA SER A 35 22.52 10.40 -5.64
C SER A 35 22.14 8.93 -5.49
N ALA A 36 22.24 8.39 -4.28
CA ALA A 36 21.80 7.03 -3.99
C ALA A 36 20.30 6.85 -4.26
N GLN A 37 19.47 7.84 -3.90
CA GLN A 37 18.04 7.80 -4.15
C GLN A 37 17.71 7.77 -5.65
N LEU A 38 18.34 8.58 -6.49
CA LEU A 38 18.13 8.53 -7.94
C LEU A 38 18.49 7.16 -8.52
N HIS A 39 19.61 6.57 -8.06
CA HIS A 39 19.98 5.23 -8.48
C HIS A 39 19.00 4.17 -8.02
N ILE A 40 18.49 4.27 -6.78
CA ILE A 40 17.44 3.38 -6.25
C ILE A 40 16.17 3.53 -7.10
N GLU A 41 15.72 4.75 -7.33
CA GLU A 41 14.49 5.07 -8.08
C GLU A 41 14.47 4.47 -9.49
N ASP A 42 15.64 4.34 -10.13
CA ASP A 42 15.79 3.77 -11.46
C ASP A 42 16.00 2.23 -11.49
N VAL A 43 16.11 1.58 -10.32
CA VAL A 43 16.21 0.12 -10.21
C VAL A 43 15.01 -0.54 -10.87
N GLN A 44 15.29 -1.50 -11.75
CA GLN A 44 14.27 -2.31 -12.41
C GLN A 44 13.75 -3.38 -11.45
N VAL A 45 12.44 -3.42 -11.28
CA VAL A 45 11.73 -4.38 -10.43
C VAL A 45 10.60 -5.05 -11.20
N THR A 46 10.23 -6.24 -10.76
CA THR A 46 9.00 -6.93 -11.18
C THR A 46 7.89 -6.72 -10.16
N CYS A 47 6.65 -7.07 -10.52
CA CYS A 47 5.54 -6.98 -9.59
C CYS A 47 5.74 -7.91 -8.36
N PRO A 48 5.77 -7.39 -7.12
CA PRO A 48 5.90 -8.22 -5.92
C PRO A 48 4.68 -9.13 -5.72
N LEU A 49 3.47 -8.66 -6.09
CA LEU A 49 2.25 -9.47 -6.00
C LEU A 49 2.28 -10.67 -6.96
N GLN A 50 2.96 -10.55 -8.12
CA GLN A 50 3.15 -11.69 -9.04
C GLN A 50 4.03 -12.76 -8.41
N PHE A 51 5.13 -12.35 -7.77
CA PHE A 51 6.02 -13.28 -7.07
C PHE A 51 5.29 -14.04 -5.94
N GLU A 52 4.49 -13.34 -5.13
CA GLU A 52 3.68 -13.96 -4.08
C GLU A 52 2.65 -14.94 -4.64
N HIS A 53 1.96 -14.56 -5.72
CA HIS A 53 0.95 -15.39 -6.38
C HIS A 53 1.57 -16.66 -6.97
N ASP A 54 2.73 -16.56 -7.64
CA ASP A 54 3.43 -17.73 -8.19
C ASP A 54 3.92 -18.69 -7.10
N SER A 55 4.29 -18.17 -5.92
CA SER A 55 4.66 -18.99 -4.75
C SER A 55 3.47 -19.77 -4.16
N GLN A 56 2.23 -19.34 -4.41
CA GLN A 56 1.02 -19.96 -3.86
C GLN A 56 0.42 -21.01 -4.81
N ILE A 57 0.54 -20.81 -6.13
CA ILE A 57 -0.02 -21.73 -7.15
C ILE A 57 0.64 -23.11 -7.14
N SER A 58 1.85 -23.27 -6.60
CA SER A 58 2.53 -24.58 -6.53
C SER A 58 1.81 -25.61 -5.64
N ASN A 59 0.74 -25.24 -4.91
CA ASN A 59 0.09 -26.10 -3.93
C ASN A 59 -1.40 -26.41 -4.19
N GLU A 60 -2.07 -25.77 -5.15
CA GLU A 60 -3.51 -25.99 -5.39
C GLU A 60 -3.86 -26.04 -6.89
N GLU A 61 -3.98 -27.27 -7.42
CA GLU A 61 -4.56 -27.56 -8.74
C GLU A 61 -6.09 -27.38 -8.68
N GLY A 62 -6.55 -26.12 -8.68
CA GLY A 62 -7.95 -25.76 -8.74
C GLY A 62 -8.37 -25.35 -10.16
N GLU A 63 -8.98 -26.29 -10.89
CA GLU A 63 -9.52 -26.14 -12.24
C GLU A 63 -10.58 -25.00 -12.31
N GLY A 64 -10.32 -23.97 -13.12
CA GLY A 64 -11.37 -23.05 -13.62
C GLY A 64 -11.28 -21.56 -13.24
N SER A 65 -10.28 -21.10 -12.50
CA SER A 65 -10.02 -19.66 -12.38
C SER A 65 -9.06 -19.22 -13.48
N GLU A 66 -9.50 -18.33 -14.37
CA GLU A 66 -8.63 -17.62 -15.30
C GLU A 66 -7.39 -17.11 -14.53
N LYS A 67 -6.21 -17.58 -14.92
CA LYS A 67 -4.95 -17.30 -14.22
C LYS A 67 -4.61 -15.83 -14.46
N VAL A 68 -5.02 -14.98 -13.52
CA VAL A 68 -4.66 -13.56 -13.56
C VAL A 68 -3.15 -13.47 -13.37
N THR A 69 -2.47 -12.80 -14.29
CA THR A 69 -1.03 -12.55 -14.21
C THR A 69 -0.77 -11.06 -14.32
N CYS A 70 0.38 -10.64 -13.81
CA CYS A 70 0.91 -9.30 -13.91
C CYS A 70 2.31 -9.36 -14.54
N ASP A 71 2.46 -8.63 -15.64
CA ASP A 71 3.67 -8.53 -16.45
C ASP A 71 4.48 -7.24 -16.16
N PHE A 72 4.16 -6.55 -15.07
CA PHE A 72 4.84 -5.31 -14.72
C PHE A 72 6.34 -5.53 -14.52
N LYS A 73 7.11 -4.80 -15.32
CA LYS A 73 8.56 -4.66 -15.24
C LYS A 73 8.88 -3.19 -15.49
N GLY A 74 9.41 -2.52 -14.47
CA GLY A 74 9.61 -1.07 -14.52
C GLY A 74 10.49 -0.57 -13.40
N GLN A 75 10.62 0.75 -13.31
CA GLN A 75 11.44 1.39 -12.28
C GLN A 75 10.72 1.36 -10.92
N ILE A 76 11.48 1.21 -9.82
CA ILE A 76 10.89 1.11 -8.48
C ILE A 76 10.05 2.33 -8.10
N LYS A 77 10.39 3.52 -8.64
CA LYS A 77 9.61 4.75 -8.44
C LYS A 77 8.18 4.66 -8.99
N ASP A 78 7.96 3.82 -10.00
CA ASP A 78 6.64 3.62 -10.62
C ASP A 78 5.82 2.51 -9.94
N LEU A 79 6.46 1.72 -9.08
CA LEU A 79 5.86 0.54 -8.46
C LEU A 79 4.64 0.87 -7.60
N ASP A 80 4.69 1.95 -6.81
CA ASP A 80 3.57 2.36 -5.96
C ASP A 80 2.32 2.72 -6.78
N SER A 81 2.51 3.47 -7.87
CA SER A 81 1.44 3.80 -8.80
C SER A 81 0.85 2.55 -9.44
N HIS A 82 1.71 1.61 -9.85
CA HIS A 82 1.28 0.33 -10.39
C HIS A 82 0.41 -0.46 -9.38
N LEU A 83 0.92 -0.68 -8.16
CA LEU A 83 0.23 -1.44 -7.11
C LEU A 83 -1.11 -0.80 -6.73
N LYS A 84 -1.22 0.53 -6.77
CA LYS A 84 -2.46 1.24 -6.44
C LYS A 84 -3.48 1.21 -7.56
N ASN A 85 -3.06 1.39 -8.82
CA ASN A 85 -3.98 1.81 -9.89
C ASN A 85 -4.15 0.77 -11.00
N SER A 86 -3.10 0.03 -11.34
CA SER A 86 -3.08 -0.81 -12.56
C SER A 86 -2.83 -2.29 -12.30
N CYS A 87 -2.32 -2.68 -11.13
CA CYS A 87 -1.98 -4.07 -10.86
C CYS A 87 -3.23 -4.97 -10.89
N PRO A 88 -3.29 -5.97 -11.78
CA PRO A 88 -4.43 -6.88 -11.89
C PRO A 88 -4.53 -7.84 -10.70
N LEU A 89 -3.41 -8.11 -10.04
CA LEU A 89 -3.32 -8.96 -8.85
C LEU A 89 -3.72 -8.23 -7.55
N LYS A 90 -3.98 -6.92 -7.61
CA LYS A 90 -4.42 -6.17 -6.44
C LYS A 90 -5.76 -6.70 -5.93
N PHE A 91 -5.82 -7.01 -4.64
CA PHE A 91 -7.07 -7.25 -3.95
C PHE A 91 -7.79 -5.93 -3.70
N VAL A 92 -9.10 -5.97 -3.90
CA VAL A 92 -10.01 -4.87 -3.58
C VAL A 92 -11.06 -5.37 -2.62
N ASP A 93 -11.37 -4.53 -1.64
CA ASP A 93 -12.46 -4.75 -0.72
C ASP A 93 -13.81 -4.67 -1.45
N CYS A 94 -14.79 -5.44 -0.97
CA CYS A 94 -16.17 -5.27 -1.37
C CYS A 94 -16.66 -3.85 -1.05
N TRP A 95 -17.48 -3.27 -1.94
CA TRP A 95 -18.09 -1.95 -1.72
C TRP A 95 -18.97 -1.88 -0.47
N TYR A 96 -19.43 -3.04 0.03
CA TYR A 96 -20.28 -3.15 1.22
C TYR A 96 -19.48 -3.44 2.51
N LYS A 97 -18.16 -3.28 2.52
CA LYS A 97 -17.31 -3.55 3.69
C LYS A 97 -17.72 -2.74 4.92
N SER A 98 -18.08 -1.46 4.75
CA SER A 98 -18.57 -0.61 5.83
C SER A 98 -19.88 -1.09 6.46
N PHE A 99 -20.62 -1.97 5.78
CA PHE A 99 -21.87 -2.54 6.27
C PHE A 99 -21.70 -3.98 6.80
N GLY A 100 -20.49 -4.55 6.75
CA GLY A 100 -20.18 -5.87 7.30
C GLY A 100 -19.87 -6.96 6.26
N CYS A 101 -19.59 -6.60 5.00
CA CYS A 101 -19.08 -7.57 4.02
C CYS A 101 -17.54 -7.61 4.03
N ASP A 102 -16.95 -8.62 4.68
CA ASP A 102 -15.48 -8.78 4.78
C ASP A 102 -14.84 -9.42 3.53
N TYR A 103 -15.59 -9.57 2.44
CA TYR A 103 -15.06 -10.20 1.23
C TYR A 103 -14.06 -9.27 0.52
N ASN A 104 -12.89 -9.80 0.20
CA ASN A 104 -11.91 -9.20 -0.68
C ASN A 104 -11.66 -10.12 -1.89
N CYS A 105 -11.36 -9.54 -3.04
CA CYS A 105 -11.06 -10.31 -4.24
C CYS A 105 -10.28 -9.47 -5.26
N HIS A 106 -9.78 -10.11 -6.32
CA HIS A 106 -9.24 -9.36 -7.46
C HIS A 106 -10.31 -8.49 -8.12
N LYS A 107 -9.91 -7.34 -8.64
CA LYS A 107 -10.80 -6.36 -9.30
C LYS A 107 -11.73 -6.99 -10.35
N GLN A 108 -11.23 -7.97 -11.11
CA GLN A 108 -11.99 -8.67 -12.15
C GLN A 108 -13.15 -9.52 -11.57
N LYS A 109 -12.98 -10.06 -10.35
CA LYS A 109 -13.99 -10.89 -9.66
C LYS A 109 -15.00 -10.05 -8.89
N LEU A 110 -14.72 -8.76 -8.65
CA LEU A 110 -15.56 -7.89 -7.83
C LEU A 110 -16.99 -7.76 -8.38
N GLN A 111 -17.15 -7.51 -9.69
CA GLN A 111 -18.49 -7.40 -10.30
C GLN A 111 -19.31 -8.68 -10.13
N LYS A 112 -18.69 -9.84 -10.37
CA LYS A 112 -19.33 -11.15 -10.16
C LYS A 112 -19.75 -11.35 -8.70
N HIS A 113 -18.89 -10.97 -7.75
CA HIS A 113 -19.23 -11.01 -6.32
C HIS A 113 -20.45 -10.13 -6.01
N LEU A 114 -20.44 -8.87 -6.45
CA LEU A 114 -21.53 -7.91 -6.21
C LEU A 114 -22.87 -8.42 -6.74
N ILE A 115 -22.89 -8.99 -7.94
CA ILE A 115 -24.12 -9.54 -8.54
C ILE A 115 -24.58 -10.80 -7.79
N SER A 116 -23.67 -11.75 -7.55
CA SER A 116 -24.02 -13.04 -6.92
C SER A 116 -24.44 -12.90 -5.46
N LYS A 117 -24.05 -11.83 -4.77
CA LYS A 117 -24.36 -11.56 -3.37
C LYS A 117 -25.29 -10.37 -3.16
N LEU A 118 -25.97 -9.89 -4.22
CA LEU A 118 -26.83 -8.71 -4.17
C LEU A 118 -27.86 -8.74 -3.03
N LYS A 119 -28.55 -9.87 -2.83
CA LYS A 119 -29.52 -10.01 -1.73
C LYS A 119 -28.84 -9.86 -0.36
N PHE A 120 -27.70 -10.52 -0.17
CA PHE A 120 -26.93 -10.42 1.08
C PHE A 120 -26.49 -8.97 1.34
N HIS A 121 -26.00 -8.27 0.31
CA HIS A 121 -25.62 -6.86 0.42
C HIS A 121 -26.82 -5.96 0.76
N PHE A 122 -27.99 -6.23 0.18
CA PHE A 122 -29.22 -5.53 0.53
C PHE A 122 -29.63 -5.76 1.99
N ASP A 123 -29.58 -7.00 2.47
CA ASP A 123 -29.91 -7.34 3.86
C ASP A 123 -28.97 -6.63 4.86
N LEU A 124 -27.68 -6.47 4.54
CA LEU A 124 -26.73 -5.69 5.34
C LEU A 124 -27.15 -4.21 5.45
N ILE A 125 -27.57 -3.59 4.34
CA ILE A 125 -28.06 -2.20 4.36
C ILE A 125 -29.31 -2.08 5.23
N VAL A 126 -30.28 -2.98 5.05
CA VAL A 126 -31.53 -2.95 5.84
C VAL A 126 -31.23 -3.05 7.33
N THR A 127 -30.37 -3.99 7.71
CA THR A 127 -29.93 -4.16 9.10
C THR A 127 -29.26 -2.90 9.65
N PHE A 128 -28.34 -2.31 8.87
CA PHE A 128 -27.68 -1.06 9.24
C PHE A 128 -28.68 0.10 9.44
N LEU A 129 -29.66 0.24 8.56
CA LEU A 129 -30.69 1.28 8.65
C LEU A 129 -31.58 1.08 9.88
N ASP A 130 -31.93 -0.15 10.21
CA ASP A 130 -32.75 -0.43 11.40
C ASP A 130 -31.97 -0.16 12.69
N SER A 131 -30.68 -0.53 12.76
CA SER A 131 -29.80 -0.13 13.87
C SER A 131 -29.66 1.39 13.99
N LEU A 132 -29.56 2.10 12.86
CA LEU A 132 -29.50 3.55 12.85
C LEU A 132 -30.80 4.19 13.37
N LYS A 133 -31.98 3.69 12.93
CA LYS A 133 -33.28 4.16 13.43
C LYS A 133 -33.42 3.96 14.93
N GLN A 134 -33.05 2.78 15.44
CA GLN A 134 -33.08 2.50 16.88
C GLN A 134 -32.16 3.45 17.64
N THR A 135 -30.95 3.68 17.13
CA THR A 135 -30.00 4.60 17.74
C THR A 135 -30.57 6.02 17.81
N ILE A 136 -31.15 6.53 16.72
CA ILE A 136 -31.77 7.86 16.69
C ILE A 136 -32.92 7.95 17.69
N GLN A 137 -33.80 6.94 17.76
CA GLN A 137 -34.91 6.91 18.71
C GLN A 137 -34.44 6.96 20.17
N LEU A 138 -33.31 6.32 20.50
CA LEU A 138 -32.73 6.36 21.84
C LEU A 138 -32.25 7.76 22.24
N TYR A 139 -31.77 8.56 21.30
CA TYR A 139 -31.27 9.93 21.55
C TYR A 139 -32.34 11.02 21.41
N GLN A 140 -33.58 10.66 21.06
CA GLN A 140 -34.72 11.59 20.98
C GLN A 140 -35.57 11.63 22.26
N VAL A 141 -35.12 10.96 23.34
CA VAL A 141 -35.70 10.98 24.70
C VAL A 141 -34.94 11.98 25.56
#